data_AF-A0A945W720-F1
#
_entry.id   AF-A0A945W720-F1
#
_cell.length_a   1.000
_cell.length_b   1.000
_cell.length_c   1.000
_cell.angle_alpha   90.00
_cell.angle_beta   90.00
_cell.angle_gamma   90.00
#
_symmetry.space_group_name_H-M   'P 1'
#
loop_
_entity.id
_entity.type
_entity.pdbx_description
1 polymer ?
#
loop_
_entity_poly.entity_id
_entity_poly.type
_entity_poly.pdbx_seq_one_letter_code
_entity_poly.pdbx_strand_id
1 'polypeptide(L)'
;VSIGKDLDAKKTLFEFLGLFKIDKKFVPVVRNEIDKIIASGKKNSYMFNVIQCIIDKGVNVGYVDIGESPWEEVDYPEDYTRAKEKFKRFKWRN
;
A
#
# COMPACT_ATOMS: atom_id res chain seq x y z
N VAL A 1 -7.01 -9.59 -10.62
CA VAL A 1 -7.36 -8.60 -9.58
C VAL A 1 -7.33 -7.21 -10.22
N SER A 2 -8.32 -6.36 -9.94
CA SER A 2 -8.32 -4.96 -10.38
C SER A 2 -7.58 -4.10 -9.36
N ILE A 3 -6.73 -3.19 -9.82
CA ILE A 3 -5.89 -2.31 -8.98
C ILE A 3 -6.03 -0.90 -9.53
N GLY A 4 -6.43 0.05 -8.70
CA GLY A 4 -6.58 1.45 -9.09
C GLY A 4 -7.33 2.26 -8.03
N LYS A 5 -7.42 3.57 -8.25
CA LYS A 5 -8.11 4.52 -7.35
C LYS A 5 -9.63 4.49 -7.53
N ASP A 6 -10.13 4.14 -8.72
CA ASP A 6 -11.55 4.19 -9.06
C ASP A 6 -12.28 2.86 -8.82
N LEU A 7 -11.89 2.10 -7.79
CA LEU A 7 -12.53 0.84 -7.45
C LEU A 7 -13.76 1.10 -6.56
N ASP A 8 -14.84 0.35 -6.81
CA ASP A 8 -16.04 0.39 -5.97
C ASP A 8 -15.71 -0.13 -4.57
N ALA A 9 -15.76 0.73 -3.56
CA ALA A 9 -15.45 0.41 -2.17
C ALA A 9 -16.32 -0.72 -1.60
N LYS A 10 -17.53 -0.95 -2.15
CA LYS A 10 -18.38 -2.08 -1.72
C LYS A 10 -17.90 -3.43 -2.26
N LYS A 11 -16.98 -3.42 -3.22
CA LYS A 11 -16.40 -4.60 -3.88
C LYS A 11 -14.92 -4.81 -3.53
N THR A 12 -14.34 -3.95 -2.70
CA THR A 12 -12.99 -4.11 -2.18
C THR A 12 -13.05 -4.71 -0.77
N LEU A 13 -12.10 -5.61 -0.48
CA LEU A 13 -12.00 -6.24 0.84
C LEU A 13 -11.24 -5.36 1.83
N PHE A 14 -10.18 -4.68 1.36
CA PHE A 14 -9.29 -3.87 2.17
C PHE A 14 -8.71 -2.73 1.35
N GLU A 15 -8.24 -1.69 2.03
CA GLU A 15 -7.45 -0.60 1.47
C GLU A 15 -5.96 -0.83 1.76
N PHE A 16 -5.11 -0.57 0.76
CA PHE A 16 -3.67 -0.65 0.94
C PHE A 16 -3.11 0.71 1.35
N LEU A 17 -2.55 0.79 2.56
CA LEU A 17 -2.09 2.04 3.19
C LEU A 17 -0.73 2.55 2.67
N GLY A 18 -0.19 1.98 1.59
CA GLY A 18 1.13 2.34 1.07
C GLY A 18 2.33 1.83 1.90
N LEU A 19 2.09 1.05 2.96
CA LEU A 19 3.14 0.51 3.82
C LEU A 19 3.33 -1.00 3.58
N PHE A 20 4.58 -1.41 3.37
CA PHE A 20 4.96 -2.81 3.22
C PHE A 20 6.37 -3.04 3.75
N LYS A 21 6.61 -4.26 4.23
CA LYS A 21 7.91 -4.71 4.73
C LYS A 21 8.45 -5.78 3.79
N ILE A 22 9.71 -5.64 3.38
CA ILE A 22 10.39 -6.62 2.53
C ILE A 22 11.65 -7.09 3.25
N ASP A 23 11.91 -8.39 3.22
CA ASP A 23 13.20 -8.93 3.65
C ASP A 23 14.33 -8.40 2.75
N LYS A 24 15.47 -8.04 3.34
CA LYS A 24 16.62 -7.51 2.60
C LYS A 24 17.04 -8.40 1.42
N LYS A 25 16.99 -9.73 1.58
CA LYS A 25 17.35 -10.70 0.54
C LYS A 25 16.34 -10.72 -0.61
N PHE A 26 15.12 -10.25 -0.39
CA PHE A 26 14.03 -10.24 -1.36
C PHE A 26 13.96 -8.92 -2.17
N VAL A 27 14.67 -7.87 -1.74
CA VAL A 27 14.76 -6.59 -2.47
C VAL A 27 15.15 -6.74 -3.95
N PRO A 28 16.13 -7.58 -4.34
CA PRO A 28 16.46 -7.78 -5.75
C PRO A 28 15.29 -8.34 -6.58
N VAL A 29 14.46 -9.21 -5.99
CA VAL A 29 13.28 -9.77 -6.66
C VAL A 29 12.26 -8.67 -6.93
N VAL A 30 11.96 -7.85 -5.92
CA VAL A 30 11.01 -6.73 -6.05
C VAL A 30 11.49 -5.73 -7.09
N ARG A 31 12.79 -5.38 -7.07
CA ARG A 31 13.38 -4.45 -8.04
C ARG A 31 13.26 -4.96 -9.46
N ASN A 32 13.55 -6.24 -9.70
CA ASN A 32 13.43 -6.84 -11.03
C ASN A 32 11.99 -6.78 -11.58
N GLU A 33 10.98 -6.91 -10.72
CA GLU A 33 9.57 -6.76 -11.16
C GLU A 33 9.21 -5.31 -11.47
N ILE A 34 9.73 -4.35 -10.71
CA ILE A 34 9.61 -2.92 -11.03
C ILE A 34 10.23 -2.63 -12.39
N ASP A 35 11.45 -3.10 -12.63
CA ASP A 35 12.19 -2.87 -13.88
C ASP A 35 11.43 -3.43 -15.10
N LYS A 36 10.81 -4.61 -14.97
CA LYS A 36 9.96 -5.20 -16.03
C LYS A 36 8.73 -4.35 -16.31
N ILE A 37 8.06 -3.85 -15.27
CA ILE A 37 6.90 -2.98 -15.43
C ILE A 37 7.31 -1.69 -16.15
N ILE A 38 8.42 -1.09 -15.76
CA ILE A 38 8.97 0.11 -16.43
C ILE A 38 9.29 -0.20 -17.90
N ALA A 39 10.01 -1.29 -18.16
CA ALA A 39 10.41 -1.70 -19.51
C ALA A 39 9.21 -2.01 -20.42
N SER A 40 8.08 -2.46 -19.85
CA SER A 40 6.85 -2.68 -20.62
C SER A 40 6.18 -1.40 -21.15
N GLY A 41 6.64 -0.22 -20.70
CA GLY A 41 6.06 1.07 -21.05
C GLY A 41 4.68 1.32 -20.43
N LYS A 42 4.23 0.44 -19.52
CA LYS A 42 2.92 0.52 -18.88
C LYS A 42 2.84 1.71 -17.92
N LYS A 43 2.08 2.73 -18.34
CA LYS A 43 1.76 3.90 -17.51
C LYS A 43 0.68 3.56 -16.48
N ASN A 44 0.58 4.36 -15.41
CA ASN A 44 -0.40 4.20 -14.33
C ASN A 44 -0.32 2.85 -13.59
N SER A 45 0.90 2.30 -13.47
CA SER A 45 1.16 1.13 -12.63
C SER A 45 1.42 1.57 -11.19
N TYR A 46 0.74 0.95 -10.24
CA TYR A 46 0.90 1.15 -8.80
C TYR A 46 1.87 0.11 -8.22
N MET A 47 2.41 0.37 -7.02
CA MET A 47 3.24 -0.61 -6.30
C MET A 47 2.51 -1.95 -6.10
N PHE A 48 1.19 -1.93 -5.94
CA PHE A 48 0.39 -3.14 -5.82
C PHE A 48 0.41 -4.02 -7.08
N ASN A 49 0.66 -3.44 -8.27
CA ASN A 49 0.86 -4.24 -9.49
C ASN A 49 2.15 -5.08 -9.40
N VAL A 50 3.23 -4.50 -8.85
CA VAL A 50 4.49 -5.22 -8.59
C VAL A 50 4.23 -6.38 -7.62
N ILE A 51 3.52 -6.10 -6.53
CA ILE A 51 3.17 -7.12 -5.51
C ILE A 51 2.31 -8.23 -6.12
N GLN A 52 1.32 -7.89 -6.95
CA GLN A 52 0.50 -8.88 -7.65
C GLN A 52 1.35 -9.76 -8.58
N CYS A 53 2.28 -9.19 -9.35
CA CYS A 53 3.20 -9.97 -10.18
C CYS A 53 4.08 -10.94 -9.37
N ILE A 54 4.41 -10.57 -8.13
CA ILE A 54 5.16 -11.42 -7.19
C ILE A 54 4.27 -12.57 -6.68
N ILE A 55 3.02 -12.27 -6.30
CA ILE A 55 2.03 -13.26 -5.88
C ILE A 55 1.75 -14.27 -6.99
N ASP A 56 1.58 -13.80 -8.22
CA ASP A 56 1.33 -14.63 -9.41
C ASP A 56 2.48 -15.62 -9.69
N LYS A 57 3.67 -15.38 -9.14
CA LYS A 57 4.84 -16.27 -9.21
C LYS A 57 4.92 -17.27 -8.04
N GLY A 58 3.87 -17.35 -7.23
CA GLY A 58 3.78 -18.30 -6.11
C GLY A 58 4.43 -17.81 -4.82
N VAL A 59 4.82 -16.54 -4.73
CA VAL A 59 5.35 -15.97 -3.48
C VAL A 59 4.17 -15.64 -2.56
N ASN A 60 4.21 -16.17 -1.35
CA ASN A 60 3.21 -15.84 -0.34
C ASN A 60 3.44 -14.44 0.22
N VAL A 61 2.43 -13.57 0.14
CA VAL A 61 2.46 -12.21 0.69
C VAL A 61 1.45 -12.14 1.83
N GLY A 62 1.96 -11.91 3.04
CA GLY A 62 1.11 -11.66 4.21
C GLY A 62 0.59 -10.23 4.27
N TYR A 63 -0.39 -10.00 5.13
CA TYR A 63 -0.90 -8.67 5.47
C TYR A 63 -1.02 -8.53 6.98
N VAL A 64 -1.08 -7.28 7.46
CA VAL A 64 -1.37 -6.95 8.85
C VAL A 64 -2.57 -6.01 8.84
N ASP A 65 -3.65 -6.45 9.48
CA ASP A 65 -4.78 -5.57 9.77
C ASP A 65 -4.39 -4.63 10.91
N ILE A 66 -4.50 -3.32 10.67
CA ILE A 66 -4.15 -2.30 11.66
C ILE A 66 -5.33 -1.94 12.57
N GLY A 67 -6.54 -2.43 12.29
CA GLY A 67 -7.75 -2.16 13.05
C GLY A 67 -7.98 -0.66 13.26
N GLU A 68 -8.11 -0.26 14.53
CA GLU A 68 -8.32 1.13 14.94
C GLU A 68 -7.01 1.91 15.20
N SER A 69 -5.86 1.37 14.77
CA SER A 69 -4.59 2.08 14.93
C SER A 69 -4.65 3.44 14.23
N PRO A 70 -4.04 4.49 14.81
CA PRO A 70 -4.11 5.83 14.23
C PRO A 70 -3.35 5.85 12.91
N TRP A 71 -4.09 6.04 11.83
CA TRP A 71 -3.55 6.29 10.50
C TRP A 71 -4.39 7.35 9.79
N GLU A 72 -3.73 8.12 8.92
CA GLU A 72 -4.33 9.14 8.08
C GLU A 72 -3.41 9.37 6.87
N GLU A 73 -3.95 9.23 5.65
CA GLU A 73 -3.31 9.74 4.44
C GLU A 73 -3.57 11.25 4.34
N VAL A 74 -2.54 12.01 3.94
CA VAL A 74 -2.59 13.46 3.83
C VAL A 74 -2.40 13.87 2.37
N ASP A 75 -3.50 13.85 1.61
CA ASP A 75 -3.52 14.21 0.19
C ASP A 75 -3.98 15.67 -0.02
N TYR A 76 -4.84 16.17 0.87
CA TYR A 76 -5.42 17.51 0.82
C TYR A 76 -5.15 18.31 2.12
N PRO A 77 -5.23 19.67 2.08
CA PRO A 77 -5.04 20.50 3.28
C PRO A 77 -5.96 20.16 4.46
N GLU A 78 -7.18 19.71 4.18
CA GLU A 78 -8.16 19.30 5.19
C GLU A 78 -7.73 18.03 5.92
N ASP A 79 -7.04 17.12 5.23
CA ASP A 79 -6.51 15.88 5.80
C ASP A 79 -5.41 16.17 6.81
N TYR A 80 -4.56 17.17 6.54
CA TYR A 80 -3.56 17.63 7.49
C TYR A 80 -4.22 18.15 8.78
N THR A 81 -5.28 18.94 8.65
CA THR A 81 -6.03 19.46 9.80
C THR A 81 -6.63 18.31 10.61
N ARG A 82 -7.22 17.31 9.94
CA ARG A 82 -7.78 16.10 10.56
C ARG A 82 -6.70 15.25 11.25
N ALA A 83 -5.57 15.02 10.59
CA ALA A 83 -4.42 14.29 11.12
C ALA A 83 -3.88 14.96 12.40
N LYS A 84 -3.78 16.29 12.39
CA LYS A 84 -3.30 17.07 13.54
C LYS A 84 -4.22 16.92 14.75
N GLU A 85 -5.53 16.94 14.55
CA GLU A 85 -6.50 16.73 15.64
C GLU A 85 -6.49 15.27 16.15
N LYS A 86 -6.37 14.27 15.25
CA LYS A 86 -6.19 12.87 15.64
C LYS A 86 -4.92 12.69 16.49
N PHE A 87 -3.80 13.28 16.06
CA PHE A 87 -2.51 13.18 16.76
C PHE A 87 -2.57 13.74 18.19
N LYS A 88 -3.22 14.90 18.40
CA LYS A 88 -3.39 15.49 19.75
C LYS A 88 -4.18 14.59 20.71
N ARG A 89 -5.15 13.84 20.18
CA ARG A 89 -6.02 12.94 20.96
C ARG A 89 -5.37 11.58 21.21
N PHE A 90 -4.38 11.22 20.40
CA PHE A 90 -3.71 9.95 20.51
C PHE A 90 -2.84 9.91 21.78
N LYS A 91 -3.12 8.94 22.66
CA LYS A 91 -2.24 8.63 23.79
C LYS A 91 -1.40 7.42 23.42
N TRP A 92 -0.09 7.63 23.31
CA TRP A 92 0.86 6.54 23.19
C TRP A 92 0.69 5.61 24.39
N ARG A 93 0.40 4.32 24.13
CA ARG A 93 0.47 3.30 25.16
C ARG A 93 1.96 3.04 25.37
N ASN A 94 2.49 3.54 26.49
CA ASN A 94 3.82 3.20 26.99
C ASN A 94 3.86 1.73 27.41
#